data_AF-A0A5P3VQP3-F1
#
_entry.id   AF-A0A5P3VQP3-F1
#
_cell.length_a   1.000
_cell.length_b   1.000
_cell.length_c   1.000
_cell.angle_alpha   90.00
_cell.angle_beta   90.00
_cell.angle_gamma   90.00
#
_symmetry.space_group_name_H-M   'P 1'
#
loop_
_entity.id
_entity.type
_entity.pdbx_description
1 polymer ?
#
loop_
_entity_poly.entity_id
_entity_poly.type
_entity_poly.pdbx_seq_one_letter_code
_entity_poly.pdbx_strand_id
1 'polypeptide(L)'
;MDSSLAKVGRMEAAPNDDAVLKAFAAEHSHDQFSINRSASLGAAGVCVAIALTMVQTQLRTNDAVASIICSCIAIPLFLLSAFINEYFLFLGEKSYGFYGHVRIPLRLINASAGGLLLISFAYASHSVSSYAFYVVLVASVAAAVGFGRFHRKLDSWLAKQAIGRLEP
;
A
#
# COMPACT_ATOMS: atom_id res chain seq x y z
N MET A 1 58.09 -11.76 -16.03
CA MET A 1 57.73 -10.40 -16.49
C MET A 1 56.37 -10.47 -17.13
N ASP A 2 55.46 -9.68 -16.59
CA ASP A 2 54.01 -9.85 -16.54
C ASP A 2 53.28 -9.78 -17.88
N SER A 3 52.42 -10.78 -18.13
CA SER A 3 51.39 -10.75 -19.17
C SER A 3 49.98 -10.51 -18.59
N SER A 4 49.88 -9.90 -17.41
CA SER A 4 48.60 -9.71 -16.70
C SER A 4 47.84 -8.42 -17.07
N LEU A 5 48.34 -7.62 -18.02
CA LEU A 5 47.75 -6.31 -18.36
C LEU A 5 46.80 -6.31 -19.57
N ALA A 6 46.49 -7.45 -20.18
CA ALA A 6 45.60 -7.52 -21.35
C ALA A 6 44.14 -7.88 -21.03
N LYS A 7 43.70 -7.73 -19.78
CA LYS A 7 42.31 -8.04 -19.36
C LYS A 7 41.60 -6.87 -18.66
N VAL A 8 41.93 -5.64 -19.05
CA VAL A 8 41.15 -4.44 -18.73
C VAL A 8 40.51 -3.96 -20.03
N GLY A 9 39.42 -4.59 -20.43
CA GLY A 9 38.83 -4.35 -21.75
C GLY A 9 37.45 -4.94 -21.95
N ARG A 10 36.67 -5.11 -20.89
CA ARG A 10 35.20 -5.24 -20.95
C ARG A 10 34.63 -4.53 -19.73
N MET A 11 34.55 -3.21 -19.80
CA MET A 11 33.40 -2.54 -19.21
C MET A 11 32.20 -3.13 -19.96
N GLU A 12 31.58 -4.17 -19.40
CA GLU A 12 30.20 -4.48 -19.71
C GLU A 12 29.45 -3.18 -19.48
N ALA A 13 28.95 -2.60 -20.57
CA ALA A 13 28.05 -1.47 -20.50
C ALA A 13 26.98 -1.85 -19.48
N ALA A 14 26.93 -1.12 -18.37
CA ALA A 14 25.89 -1.30 -17.37
C ALA A 14 24.56 -1.41 -18.11
N PRO A 15 23.76 -2.47 -17.87
CA PRO A 15 22.52 -2.68 -18.58
C PRO A 15 21.74 -1.37 -18.53
N ASN A 16 21.41 -0.86 -19.72
CA ASN A 16 20.82 0.45 -19.97
C ASN A 16 19.68 0.73 -18.96
N ASP A 17 20.01 1.36 -17.82
CA ASP A 17 19.08 1.56 -16.70
C ASP A 17 17.84 2.32 -17.18
N ASP A 18 18.00 3.18 -18.18
CA ASP A 18 16.92 3.90 -18.84
C ASP A 18 15.93 3.00 -19.60
N ALA A 19 16.39 1.89 -20.20
CA ALA A 19 15.50 0.95 -20.88
C ALA A 19 14.70 0.10 -19.88
N VAL A 20 15.33 -0.28 -18.76
CA VAL A 20 14.66 -0.98 -17.66
C VAL A 20 13.67 -0.05 -16.95
N LEU A 21 14.05 1.21 -16.70
CA LEU A 21 13.18 2.23 -16.13
C LEU A 21 12.01 2.56 -17.06
N LYS A 22 12.22 2.64 -18.38
CA LYS A 22 11.13 2.84 -19.36
C LYS A 22 10.21 1.62 -19.46
N ALA A 23 10.74 0.40 -19.43
CA ALA A 23 9.92 -0.81 -19.41
C ALA A 23 9.12 -0.91 -18.10
N PHE A 24 9.71 -0.57 -16.95
CA PHE A 24 9.02 -0.49 -15.66
C PHE A 24 7.97 0.63 -15.62
N ALA A 25 8.27 1.79 -16.19
CA ALA A 25 7.34 2.91 -16.30
C ALA A 25 6.15 2.60 -17.23
N ALA A 26 6.40 1.83 -18.30
CA ALA A 26 5.35 1.32 -19.17
C ALA A 26 4.47 0.27 -18.45
N GLU A 27 5.06 -0.57 -17.60
CA GLU A 27 4.34 -1.58 -16.83
C GLU A 27 3.60 -1.00 -15.60
N HIS A 28 4.02 0.17 -15.10
CA HIS A 28 3.43 0.88 -13.96
C HIS A 28 2.89 2.24 -14.41
N SER A 29 2.02 2.19 -15.42
CA SER A 29 1.43 3.38 -16.03
C SER A 29 0.59 4.18 -15.03
N HIS A 30 0.46 5.48 -15.30
CA HIS A 30 -0.45 6.41 -14.62
C HIS A 30 -1.85 5.80 -14.37
N ASP A 31 -2.33 4.97 -15.30
CA ASP A 31 -3.62 4.29 -15.22
C ASP A 31 -3.70 3.31 -14.05
N GLN A 32 -2.64 2.54 -13.76
CA GLN A 32 -2.65 1.60 -12.64
C GLN A 32 -2.77 2.31 -11.30
N PHE A 33 -2.07 3.44 -11.12
CA PHE A 33 -2.19 4.23 -9.90
C PHE A 33 -3.58 4.84 -9.77
N SER A 34 -4.15 5.33 -10.88
CA SER A 34 -5.51 5.88 -10.91
C SER A 34 -6.56 4.81 -10.56
N ILE A 35 -6.43 3.59 -11.09
CA ILE A 35 -7.29 2.45 -10.78
C ILE A 35 -7.17 2.08 -9.30
N ASN A 36 -5.95 1.90 -8.78
CA ASN A 36 -5.72 1.52 -7.39
C ASN A 36 -6.23 2.60 -6.41
N ARG A 37 -6.04 3.87 -6.74
CA ARG A 37 -6.58 5.01 -5.98
C ARG A 37 -8.11 4.96 -5.95
N SER A 38 -8.74 4.83 -7.12
CA SER A 38 -10.20 4.80 -7.23
C SER A 38 -10.82 3.59 -6.53
N ALA A 39 -10.18 2.41 -6.64
CA ALA A 39 -10.60 1.21 -5.93
C ALA A 39 -10.50 1.38 -4.40
N SER A 40 -9.41 1.99 -3.92
CA SER A 40 -9.22 2.25 -2.48
C SER A 40 -10.26 3.25 -1.95
N LEU A 41 -10.53 4.34 -2.69
CA LEU A 41 -11.58 5.30 -2.32
C LEU A 41 -12.99 4.67 -2.33
N GLY A 42 -13.29 3.85 -3.35
CA GLY A 42 -14.55 3.11 -3.43
C GLY A 42 -14.73 2.16 -2.24
N ALA A 43 -13.69 1.40 -1.88
CA ALA A 43 -13.71 0.52 -0.74
C ALA A 43 -13.89 1.26 0.60
N ALA A 44 -13.25 2.43 0.77
CA ALA A 44 -13.47 3.29 1.92
C ALA A 44 -14.93 3.76 2.01
N GLY A 45 -15.52 4.18 0.88
CA GLY A 45 -16.94 4.56 0.80
C GLY A 45 -17.89 3.42 1.18
N VAL A 46 -17.61 2.19 0.74
CA VAL A 46 -18.36 0.99 1.13
C VAL A 46 -18.27 0.76 2.65
N CYS A 47 -17.10 0.89 3.26
CA CYS A 47 -16.93 0.75 4.70
C CYS A 47 -17.75 1.79 5.49
N VAL A 48 -17.78 3.05 5.02
CA VAL A 48 -18.59 4.12 5.62
C VAL A 48 -20.08 3.81 5.51
N ALA A 49 -20.55 3.37 4.34
CA ALA A 49 -21.94 3.01 4.13
C ALA A 49 -22.38 1.90 5.11
N ILE A 50 -21.56 0.86 5.28
CA ILE A 50 -21.82 -0.24 6.22
C ILE A 50 -21.90 0.28 7.65
N ALA A 51 -20.92 1.10 8.07
CA ALA A 51 -20.92 1.68 9.41
C ALA A 51 -22.20 2.50 9.68
N LEU A 52 -22.63 3.31 8.71
CA LEU A 52 -23.87 4.10 8.80
C LEU A 52 -25.12 3.20 8.87
N THR A 53 -25.21 2.16 8.03
CA THR A 53 -26.32 1.20 8.08
C THR A 53 -26.39 0.47 9.43
N MET A 54 -25.24 0.08 9.99
CA MET A 54 -25.19 -0.55 11.32
C MET A 54 -25.63 0.40 12.43
N VAL A 55 -25.24 1.68 12.36
CA VAL A 55 -25.69 2.70 13.31
C VAL A 55 -27.20 2.95 13.19
N GLN A 56 -27.75 2.98 11.98
CA GLN A 56 -29.17 3.22 11.73
C GLN A 56 -30.08 2.07 12.19
N THR A 57 -29.61 0.82 12.08
CA THR A 57 -30.39 -0.36 12.47
C THR A 57 -30.52 -0.55 13.99
N GLN A 58 -29.88 0.31 14.81
CA GLN A 58 -29.89 0.26 16.27
C GLN A 58 -29.59 -1.13 16.86
N LEU A 59 -28.82 -1.95 16.14
CA LEU A 59 -28.42 -3.27 16.60
C LEU A 59 -27.49 -3.12 17.82
N ARG A 60 -28.04 -3.36 19.02
CA ARG A 60 -27.29 -3.37 20.29
C ARG A 60 -26.65 -4.73 20.58
N THR A 61 -26.21 -5.43 19.56
CA THR A 61 -25.53 -6.72 19.70
C THR A 61 -24.01 -6.49 19.74
N ASN A 62 -23.29 -7.33 20.49
CA ASN A 62 -21.82 -7.28 20.53
C ASN A 62 -21.20 -7.44 19.12
N ASP A 63 -21.89 -8.18 18.25
CA ASP A 63 -21.47 -8.43 16.86
C ASP A 63 -21.54 -7.16 16.01
N ALA A 64 -22.57 -6.33 16.19
CA ALA A 64 -22.70 -5.04 15.50
C ALA A 64 -21.59 -4.07 15.93
N VAL A 65 -21.23 -4.06 17.22
CA VAL A 65 -20.11 -3.24 17.73
C VAL A 65 -18.78 -3.70 17.13
N ALA A 66 -18.53 -5.01 17.08
CA ALA A 66 -17.31 -5.55 16.46
C ALA A 66 -17.23 -5.22 14.96
N SER A 67 -18.35 -5.30 14.23
CA SER A 67 -18.47 -4.92 12.83
C SER A 67 -18.13 -3.44 12.61
N ILE A 68 -18.70 -2.55 13.43
CA ILE A 68 -18.40 -1.10 13.38
C ILE A 68 -16.91 -0.84 13.64
N ILE A 69 -16.31 -1.47 14.65
CA ILE A 69 -14.88 -1.32 14.95
C ILE A 69 -14.03 -1.74 13.74
N CYS A 70 -14.35 -2.87 13.11
CA CYS A 70 -13.64 -3.33 11.92
C CYS A 70 -13.74 -2.34 10.76
N SER A 71 -14.93 -1.80 10.50
CA SER A 71 -15.14 -0.77 9.47
C SER A 71 -14.35 0.51 9.78
N CYS A 72 -14.35 0.96 11.04
CA CYS A 72 -13.61 2.15 11.49
C CYS A 72 -12.09 2.01 11.30
N ILE A 73 -11.54 0.79 11.35
CA ILE A 73 -10.11 0.53 11.09
C ILE A 73 -9.86 0.35 9.59
N ALA A 74 -10.77 -0.27 8.84
CA ALA A 74 -10.62 -0.48 7.40
C ALA A 74 -10.63 0.84 6.61
N ILE A 75 -11.50 1.80 6.99
CA ILE A 75 -11.61 3.12 6.33
C ILE A 75 -10.26 3.85 6.24
N PRO A 76 -9.55 4.12 7.35
CA PRO A 76 -8.28 4.85 7.29
C PRO A 76 -7.20 4.08 6.52
N LEU A 77 -7.22 2.74 6.51
CA LEU A 77 -6.26 1.94 5.73
C LEU A 77 -6.51 2.07 4.22
N PHE A 78 -7.77 2.04 3.79
CA PHE A 78 -8.12 2.28 2.39
C PHE A 78 -7.82 3.73 1.96
N LEU A 79 -8.15 4.72 2.80
CA LEU A 79 -7.80 6.11 2.54
C LEU A 79 -6.29 6.32 2.45
N LEU A 80 -5.53 5.70 3.35
CA LEU A 80 -4.07 5.74 3.32
C LEU A 80 -3.51 5.16 2.02
N SER A 81 -4.03 4.01 1.57
CA SER A 81 -3.67 3.43 0.27
C SER A 81 -3.99 4.41 -0.88
N ALA A 82 -5.17 5.03 -0.86
CA ALA A 82 -5.55 6.02 -1.87
C ALA A 82 -4.57 7.20 -1.92
N PHE A 83 -4.24 7.78 -0.76
CA PHE A 83 -3.30 8.89 -0.65
C PHE A 83 -1.90 8.53 -1.11
N ILE A 84 -1.41 7.32 -0.81
CA ILE A 84 -0.11 6.87 -1.30
C ILE A 84 -0.11 6.80 -2.82
N ASN A 85 -1.14 6.18 -3.43
CA ASN A 85 -1.23 6.11 -4.90
C ASN A 85 -1.35 7.51 -5.54
N GLU A 86 -2.08 8.44 -4.90
CA GLU A 86 -2.19 9.84 -5.33
C GLU A 86 -0.85 10.60 -5.24
N TYR A 87 -0.08 10.33 -4.19
CA TYR A 87 1.26 10.90 -4.03
C TYR A 87 2.23 10.43 -5.13
N PHE A 88 2.16 9.15 -5.51
CA PHE A 88 2.94 8.60 -6.62
C PHE A 88 2.50 9.15 -7.98
N LEU A 89 1.18 9.36 -8.18
CA LEU A 89 0.66 10.06 -9.36
C LEU A 89 1.24 11.47 -9.48
N PHE A 90 1.29 12.21 -8.36
CA PHE A 90 1.81 13.58 -8.35
C PHE A 90 3.32 13.66 -8.60
N LEU A 91 4.10 12.71 -8.08
CA LEU A 91 5.56 12.66 -8.30
C LEU A 91 5.94 12.26 -9.74
N GLY A 92 5.03 11.63 -10.48
CA GLY A 92 5.23 11.23 -11.88
C GLY A 92 6.31 10.15 -12.05
N GLU A 93 6.87 10.08 -13.26
CA GLU A 93 7.71 8.96 -13.74
C GLU A 93 8.93 8.65 -12.86
N LYS A 94 9.51 9.68 -12.21
CA LYS A 94 10.68 9.53 -11.34
C LYS A 94 10.39 8.67 -10.10
N SER A 95 9.13 8.50 -9.74
CA SER A 95 8.72 7.74 -8.56
C SER A 95 8.40 6.27 -8.85
N TYR A 96 8.27 5.88 -10.12
CA TYR A 96 7.83 4.54 -10.51
C TYR A 96 8.84 3.46 -10.12
N GLY A 97 10.15 3.76 -10.21
CA GLY A 97 11.19 2.85 -9.73
C GLY A 97 11.14 2.62 -8.21
N PHE A 98 10.78 3.64 -7.43
CA PHE A 98 10.61 3.49 -5.99
C PHE A 98 9.31 2.72 -5.65
N TYR A 99 8.24 2.92 -6.42
CA TYR A 99 6.96 2.24 -6.20
C TYR A 99 7.08 0.71 -6.24
N GLY A 100 7.98 0.16 -7.06
CA GLY A 100 8.26 -1.28 -7.08
C GLY A 100 8.59 -1.85 -5.69
N HIS A 101 9.29 -1.09 -4.85
CA HIS A 101 9.62 -1.48 -3.47
C HIS A 101 8.47 -1.31 -2.48
N VAL A 102 7.47 -0.49 -2.83
CA VAL A 102 6.32 -0.13 -1.97
C VAL A 102 5.08 -0.95 -2.30
N ARG A 103 5.03 -1.52 -3.50
CA ARG A 103 3.90 -2.29 -4.02
C ARG A 103 3.49 -3.44 -3.10
N ILE A 104 4.45 -4.20 -2.59
CA ILE A 104 4.17 -5.33 -1.69
C ILE A 104 3.57 -4.84 -0.36
N PRO A 105 4.19 -3.88 0.37
CA PRO A 105 3.57 -3.26 1.53
C PRO A 105 2.16 -2.72 1.28
N LEU A 106 1.94 -2.03 0.15
CA LEU A 106 0.65 -1.44 -0.18
C LEU A 106 -0.42 -2.51 -0.44
N ARG A 107 -0.07 -3.60 -1.12
CA ARG A 107 -0.94 -4.76 -1.30
C ARG A 107 -1.29 -5.42 0.03
N LEU A 108 -0.34 -5.52 0.95
CA LEU A 108 -0.61 -6.05 2.29
C LEU A 108 -1.59 -5.17 3.07
N ILE A 109 -1.47 -3.84 2.96
CA ILE A 109 -2.42 -2.89 3.57
C ILE A 109 -3.82 -3.06 2.96
N ASN A 110 -3.93 -3.17 1.64
CA ASN A 110 -5.21 -3.36 0.99
C ASN A 110 -5.82 -4.74 1.31
N ALA A 111 -5.00 -5.78 1.41
CA ALA A 111 -5.44 -7.11 1.80
C ALA A 111 -5.93 -7.15 3.27
N SER A 112 -5.23 -6.47 4.19
CA SER A 112 -5.66 -6.40 5.59
C SER A 112 -6.94 -5.57 5.74
N ALA A 113 -7.04 -4.43 5.05
CA ALA A 113 -8.26 -3.61 5.01
C ALA A 113 -9.44 -4.37 4.40
N GLY A 114 -9.22 -5.11 3.32
CA GLY A 114 -10.22 -6.00 2.72
C GLY A 114 -10.64 -7.13 3.65
N GLY A 115 -9.71 -7.73 4.38
CA GLY A 115 -10.00 -8.73 5.40
C GLY A 115 -10.85 -8.19 6.55
N LEU A 116 -10.54 -6.98 7.03
CA LEU A 116 -11.35 -6.28 8.04
C LEU A 116 -12.77 -6.01 7.53
N LEU A 117 -12.92 -5.62 6.26
CA LEU A 117 -14.22 -5.40 5.64
C LEU A 117 -15.04 -6.69 5.54
N LEU A 118 -14.42 -7.80 5.11
CA LEU A 118 -15.08 -9.10 5.04
C LEU A 118 -15.53 -9.58 6.43
N ILE A 119 -14.68 -9.39 7.45
CA ILE A 119 -15.02 -9.70 8.83
C ILE A 119 -16.15 -8.80 9.35
N SER A 120 -16.14 -7.51 9.00
CA SER A 120 -17.22 -6.59 9.34
C SER A 120 -18.56 -7.10 8.82
N PHE A 121 -18.61 -7.57 7.57
CA PHE A 121 -19.79 -8.23 7.00
C PHE A 121 -20.17 -9.52 7.71
N ALA A 122 -19.18 -10.35 8.02
CA ALA A 122 -19.43 -11.68 8.54
C ALA A 122 -19.88 -11.67 10.03
N TYR A 123 -19.45 -10.66 10.80
CA TYR A 123 -20.04 -10.36 12.12
C TYR A 123 -21.44 -9.77 12.00
N ALA A 124 -21.67 -8.87 11.04
CA ALA A 124 -23.01 -8.35 10.77
C ALA A 124 -24.01 -9.46 10.37
N SER A 125 -23.54 -10.53 9.74
CA SER A 125 -24.35 -11.70 9.38
C SER A 125 -24.37 -12.81 10.45
N HIS A 126 -23.83 -12.58 11.65
CA HIS A 126 -23.73 -13.55 12.76
C HIS A 126 -23.03 -14.87 12.38
N SER A 127 -22.17 -14.87 11.37
CA SER A 127 -21.68 -16.10 10.73
C SER A 127 -20.28 -16.52 11.18
N VAL A 128 -19.66 -15.86 12.17
CA VAL A 128 -18.21 -16.02 12.44
C VAL A 128 -17.86 -16.10 13.93
N SER A 129 -16.95 -17.03 14.24
CA SER A 129 -16.32 -17.23 15.55
C SER A 129 -15.43 -16.05 15.96
N SER A 130 -15.43 -15.70 17.24
CA SER A 130 -14.55 -14.68 17.86
C SER A 130 -13.06 -14.83 17.52
N TYR A 131 -12.60 -16.03 17.14
CA TYR A 131 -11.22 -16.27 16.72
C TYR A 131 -10.82 -15.55 15.42
N ALA A 132 -11.73 -15.35 14.47
CA ALA A 132 -11.42 -14.68 13.21
C ALA A 132 -11.06 -13.20 13.43
N PHE A 133 -11.70 -12.55 14.42
CA PHE A 133 -11.38 -11.19 14.81
C PHE A 133 -9.93 -11.06 15.31
N TYR A 134 -9.47 -11.97 16.16
CA TYR A 134 -8.09 -11.93 16.68
C TYR A 134 -7.04 -12.11 15.58
N VAL A 135 -7.28 -13.03 14.63
CA VAL A 135 -6.35 -13.24 13.50
C VAL A 135 -6.19 -11.97 12.67
N VAL A 136 -7.30 -11.28 12.39
CA VAL A 136 -7.26 -10.05 11.60
C VAL A 136 -6.76 -8.85 12.39
N LEU A 137 -7.02 -8.78 13.69
CA LEU A 137 -6.39 -7.78 14.56
C LEU A 137 -4.86 -7.91 14.52
N VAL A 138 -4.35 -9.14 14.67
CA VAL A 138 -2.90 -9.41 14.59
C VAL A 138 -2.36 -9.06 13.21
N ALA A 139 -3.06 -9.43 12.13
CA ALA A 139 -2.67 -9.06 10.77
C ALA A 139 -2.66 -7.54 10.55
N SER A 140 -3.61 -6.82 11.15
CA SER A 140 -3.72 -5.36 11.07
C SER A 140 -2.58 -4.66 11.83
N VAL A 141 -2.22 -5.17 13.01
CA VAL A 141 -1.05 -4.71 13.77
C VAL A 141 0.25 -4.96 12.98
N ALA A 142 0.39 -6.14 12.38
CA ALA A 142 1.55 -6.46 11.53
C ALA A 142 1.63 -5.52 10.31
N ALA A 143 0.49 -5.22 9.67
CA ALA A 143 0.41 -4.24 8.58
C ALA A 143 0.80 -2.82 9.04
N ALA A 144 0.34 -2.39 10.22
CA ALA A 144 0.70 -1.08 10.79
C ALA A 144 2.20 -0.98 11.12
N VAL A 145 2.81 -2.04 11.67
CA VAL A 145 4.27 -2.09 11.90
C VAL A 145 5.04 -2.07 10.58
N GLY A 146 4.56 -2.81 9.57
CA GLY A 146 5.11 -2.77 8.21
C GLY A 146 5.03 -1.36 7.60
N PHE A 147 3.92 -0.67 7.82
CA PHE A 147 3.72 0.70 7.37
C PHE A 147 4.66 1.70 8.05
N GLY A 148 4.85 1.59 9.37
CA GLY A 148 5.83 2.43 10.09
C GLY A 148 7.26 2.27 9.55
N ARG A 149 7.64 1.05 9.13
CA ARG A 149 8.92 0.82 8.45
C ARG A 149 8.94 1.41 7.04
N PHE A 150 7.83 1.35 6.31
CA PHE A 150 7.69 1.99 5.00
C PHE A 150 7.86 3.51 5.09
N HIS A 151 7.18 4.17 6.04
CA HIS A 151 7.28 5.62 6.22
C HIS A 151 8.73 6.07 6.42
N ARG A 152 9.49 5.39 7.29
CA ARG A 152 10.92 5.69 7.50
C ARG A 152 11.74 5.54 6.23
N LYS A 153 11.44 4.54 5.38
CA LYS A 153 12.13 4.37 4.09
C LYS A 153 11.75 5.47 3.10
N LEU A 154 10.48 5.84 3.03
CA LEU A 154 9.99 6.93 2.19
C LEU A 154 10.65 8.26 2.59
N ASP A 155 10.67 8.59 3.89
CA ASP A 155 11.34 9.79 4.40
C ASP A 155 12.82 9.82 4.03
N SER A 156 13.51 8.68 4.16
CA SER A 156 14.92 8.58 3.79
C SER A 156 15.16 8.76 2.28
N TRP A 157 14.23 8.30 1.44
CA TRP A 157 14.32 8.44 0.00
C TRP A 157 14.04 9.89 -0.43
N LEU A 158 13.01 10.52 0.15
CA LEU A 158 12.69 11.93 -0.07
C LEU A 158 13.84 12.84 0.37
N ALA A 159 14.47 12.57 1.52
CA ALA A 159 15.64 13.30 1.98
C ALA A 159 16.80 13.21 0.98
N LYS A 160 17.08 12.01 0.43
CA LYS A 160 18.12 11.83 -0.60
C LYS A 160 17.80 12.57 -1.90
N GLN A 161 16.54 12.56 -2.34
CA GLN A 161 16.09 13.31 -3.52
C GLN A 161 16.19 14.83 -3.32
N ALA A 162 15.95 15.32 -2.09
CA ALA A 162 16.11 16.73 -1.76
C ALA A 162 17.58 17.16 -1.76
N ILE A 163 18.48 16.32 -1.21
CA ILE A 163 19.93 16.58 -1.17
C ILE A 163 20.54 16.50 -2.58
N GLY A 164 20.15 15.51 -3.40
CA GLY A 164 20.65 15.37 -4.78
C GLY A 164 20.20 16.47 -5.74
N ARG A 165 19.26 17.35 -5.34
CA ARG A 165 18.90 18.57 -6.08
C ARG A 165 19.70 19.81 -5.65
N LEU A 166 20.51 19.71 -4.59
CA LEU A 166 21.31 20.80 -4.04
C LEU A 166 22.79 20.73 -4.44
N GLU A 167 23.24 19.65 -5.08
CA GLU A 167 24.54 19.60 -5.75
C GLU A 167 24.36 20.09 -7.20
N PRO A 168 24.96 21.25 -7.56
CA PRO A 168 24.85 21.85 -8.90
C PRO A 168 25.66 21.11 -9.97
#